data_AF-A0A8T7KNC1-F1
#
_entry.id   AF-A0A8T7KNC1-F1
#
_cell.length_a   1.000
_cell.length_b   1.000
_cell.length_c   1.000
_cell.angle_alpha   90.00
_cell.angle_beta   90.00
_cell.angle_gamma   90.00
#
_symmetry.space_group_name_H-M   'P 1'
#
loop_
_entity.id
_entity.type
_entity.pdbx_description
1 polymer ?
#
loop_
_entity_poly.entity_id
_entity_poly.type
_entity_poly.pdbx_seq_one_letter_code
_entity_poly.pdbx_strand_id
1 'polypeptide(L)'
;MNDVRKMIFGAIIGLFVFVGLMIAIVYVSSCGLTLTCNQAEPKVDRTPIPTLILASHSESQMGDEITEFNKCKVNAVDLIGAWVAAGTPETGPFPFTDVNGESCQGTYAEIQPLFVENSLWKPGALGCTSCHNADLTDRSKGLDLSSYDAVLLGSRRVAGSTSKGNDLLGNGDWEESVLYGVLVNQGLVPEGHSADAPADVLILFAGEKVVVEATSTPAQ
;
A
#
# COMPACT_ATOMS: atom_id res chain seq x y z
N MET A 1 -19.54 72.00 -1.27
CA MET A 1 -18.37 71.08 -1.32
C MET A 1 -18.06 70.38 0.00
N ASN A 2 -18.49 70.91 1.17
CA ASN A 2 -18.21 70.27 2.47
C ASN A 2 -19.09 69.03 2.77
N ASP A 3 -20.29 68.94 2.21
CA ASP A 3 -21.20 67.80 2.43
C ASP A 3 -20.71 66.51 1.78
N VAL A 4 -20.28 66.58 0.51
CA VAL A 4 -19.79 65.40 -0.22
C VAL A 4 -18.55 64.82 0.45
N ARG A 5 -17.63 65.68 0.92
CA ARG A 5 -16.44 65.25 1.65
C ARG A 5 -16.80 64.55 2.97
N LYS A 6 -17.80 65.06 3.71
CA LYS A 6 -18.30 64.42 4.94
C LYS A 6 -18.97 63.07 4.65
N MET A 7 -19.75 62.96 3.58
CA MET A 7 -20.36 61.69 3.17
C MET A 7 -19.31 60.66 2.76
N ILE A 8 -18.27 61.05 2.01
CA ILE A 8 -17.18 60.17 1.61
C ILE A 8 -16.40 59.66 2.84
N PHE A 9 -16.01 60.55 3.76
CA PHE A 9 -15.31 60.12 4.98
C PHE A 9 -16.20 59.27 5.88
N GLY A 10 -17.50 59.59 5.98
CA GLY A 10 -18.46 58.77 6.72
C GLY A 10 -18.60 57.35 6.15
N ALA A 11 -18.67 57.22 4.83
CA ALA A 11 -18.74 55.93 4.16
C ALA A 11 -17.45 55.10 4.35
N ILE A 12 -16.28 55.74 4.26
CA ILE A 12 -14.99 55.08 4.47
C ILE A 12 -14.86 54.59 5.93
N ILE A 13 -15.20 55.44 6.90
CA ILE A 13 -15.19 55.06 8.32
C ILE A 13 -16.17 53.92 8.58
N GLY A 14 -17.39 54.01 8.02
CA GLY A 14 -18.40 52.95 8.11
C GLY A 14 -17.92 51.62 7.55
N LEU A 15 -17.21 51.64 6.41
CA LEU A 15 -16.65 50.44 5.80
C LEU A 15 -15.60 49.78 6.71
N PHE A 16 -14.66 50.57 7.27
CA PHE A 16 -13.63 50.01 8.16
C PHE A 16 -14.23 49.46 9.46
N VAL A 17 -15.24 50.13 10.02
CA VAL A 17 -15.96 49.61 11.20
C VAL A 17 -16.68 48.30 10.86
N PHE A 18 -17.34 48.22 9.70
CA PHE A 18 -18.03 47.01 9.26
C PHE A 18 -17.07 45.84 9.02
N VAL A 19 -15.95 46.09 8.33
CA VAL A 19 -14.92 45.07 8.10
C VAL A 19 -14.28 44.62 9.41
N GLY A 20 -13.97 45.55 10.32
CA GLY A 20 -13.46 45.23 11.65
C GLY A 20 -14.42 44.37 12.46
N LEU A 21 -15.72 44.68 12.41
CA LEU A 21 -16.76 43.86 13.03
C LEU A 21 -16.81 42.46 12.43
N MET A 22 -16.77 42.32 11.11
CA MET A 22 -16.78 41.02 10.43
C MET A 22 -15.55 40.17 10.81
N ILE A 23 -14.36 40.77 10.82
CA ILE A 23 -13.13 40.09 11.24
C ILE A 23 -13.25 39.66 12.70
N ALA A 24 -13.76 40.52 13.59
CA ALA A 24 -13.98 40.17 15.00
C ALA A 24 -14.98 39.02 15.17
N ILE A 25 -16.09 39.01 14.40
CA ILE A 25 -17.07 37.92 14.42
C ILE A 25 -16.41 36.61 13.99
N VAL A 26 -15.71 36.60 12.84
CA VAL A 26 -15.02 35.39 12.35
C VAL A 26 -13.98 34.92 13.37
N TYR A 27 -13.19 35.85 13.92
CA TYR A 27 -12.18 35.52 14.93
C TYR A 27 -12.81 34.90 16.18
N VAL A 28 -13.89 35.47 16.72
CA VAL A 28 -14.58 34.94 17.89
C VAL A 28 -15.26 33.60 17.57
N SER A 29 -15.81 33.43 16.36
CA SER A 29 -16.41 32.17 15.93
C SER A 29 -15.38 31.05 15.74
N SER A 30 -14.15 31.37 15.33
CA SER A 30 -13.09 30.38 15.12
C SER A 30 -12.25 30.12 16.37
N CYS A 31 -11.99 31.16 17.18
CA CYS A 31 -11.02 31.14 18.27
C CYS A 31 -11.60 31.48 19.64
N GLY A 32 -12.85 31.92 19.73
CA GLY A 32 -13.46 32.34 20.99
C GLY A 32 -12.71 33.52 21.61
N LEU A 33 -12.40 33.43 22.90
CA LEU A 33 -11.57 34.40 23.65
C LEU A 33 -10.10 33.95 23.79
N THR A 34 -9.70 32.85 23.15
CA THR A 34 -8.32 32.34 23.20
C THR A 34 -7.61 32.58 21.88
N LEU A 35 -6.27 32.55 21.89
CA LEU A 35 -5.43 32.64 20.68
C LEU A 35 -5.26 31.28 19.97
N THR A 36 -5.97 30.24 20.41
CA THR A 36 -5.69 28.86 20.01
C THR A 36 -6.57 28.34 18.87
N CYS A 37 -7.65 29.05 18.49
CA CYS A 37 -8.46 28.74 17.29
C CYS A 37 -9.05 27.31 17.22
N ASN A 38 -9.22 26.65 18.38
CA ASN A 38 -9.64 25.25 18.48
C ASN A 38 -11.10 24.99 18.02
N GLN A 39 -11.92 26.01 17.78
CA GLN A 39 -13.31 25.82 17.32
C GLN A 39 -13.42 25.69 15.79
N ALA A 40 -12.37 26.08 15.05
CA ALA A 40 -12.27 25.85 13.62
C ALA A 40 -11.66 24.49 13.27
N GLU A 41 -11.15 23.75 14.25
CA GLU A 41 -10.65 22.40 14.02
C GLU A 41 -11.84 21.50 13.69
N PRO A 42 -11.87 20.83 12.52
CA PRO A 42 -12.96 19.92 12.18
C PRO A 42 -13.03 18.88 13.28
N LYS A 43 -14.19 18.82 13.94
CA LYS A 43 -14.45 17.81 14.96
C LYS A 43 -14.29 16.47 14.26
N VAL A 44 -13.17 15.80 14.50
CA VAL A 44 -12.95 14.44 14.02
C VAL A 44 -14.06 13.64 14.66
N ASP A 45 -15.10 13.34 13.88
CA ASP A 45 -16.17 12.46 14.29
C ASP A 45 -15.54 11.08 14.35
N ARG A 46 -14.88 10.82 15.47
CA ARG A 46 -14.44 9.49 15.81
C ARG A 46 -15.73 8.74 16.01
N THR A 47 -16.14 8.00 14.98
CA THR A 47 -17.02 6.85 15.17
C THR A 47 -16.57 6.20 16.45
N PRO A 48 -17.45 5.97 17.43
CA PRO A 48 -17.08 5.25 18.63
C PRO A 48 -16.31 4.04 18.13
N ILE A 49 -15.01 3.97 18.43
CA ILE A 49 -14.28 2.73 18.27
C ILE A 49 -15.16 1.78 19.05
N PRO A 50 -15.85 0.82 18.41
CA PRO A 50 -16.74 -0.08 19.11
C PRO A 50 -15.89 -0.56 20.26
N THR A 51 -16.32 -0.17 21.48
CA THR A 51 -15.60 -0.38 22.73
C THR A 51 -14.91 -1.69 22.55
N LEU A 52 -13.57 -1.67 22.48
CA LEU A 52 -12.80 -2.86 22.21
C LEU A 52 -13.45 -3.93 23.07
N ILE A 53 -14.24 -4.80 22.44
CA ILE A 53 -14.37 -6.15 22.91
C ILE A 53 -12.90 -6.45 23.05
N LEU A 54 -12.48 -6.75 24.28
CA LEU A 54 -11.30 -7.53 24.44
C LEU A 54 -11.61 -8.73 23.53
N ALA A 55 -11.23 -8.63 22.26
CA ALA A 55 -10.42 -9.65 21.69
C ALA A 55 -9.38 -9.82 22.80
N SER A 56 -9.68 -10.77 23.69
CA SER A 56 -8.92 -11.98 23.59
C SER A 56 -8.46 -12.03 22.13
N HIS A 57 -7.25 -11.51 21.91
CA HIS A 57 -6.26 -12.46 21.53
C HIS A 57 -6.61 -13.72 22.36
N SER A 58 -7.46 -14.57 21.77
CA SER A 58 -6.91 -15.79 21.26
C SER A 58 -5.56 -15.33 20.76
N GLU A 59 -4.54 -15.44 21.64
CA GLU A 59 -3.47 -16.34 21.30
C GLU A 59 -4.16 -17.33 20.41
N SER A 60 -4.02 -17.08 19.12
CA SER A 60 -3.96 -18.18 18.22
C SER A 60 -3.05 -19.10 19.03
N GLN A 61 -3.65 -20.11 19.66
CA GLN A 61 -3.24 -21.43 19.31
C GLN A 61 -3.16 -21.40 17.77
N MET A 62 -2.08 -20.80 17.24
CA MET A 62 -1.05 -21.56 16.59
C MET A 62 -1.10 -22.87 17.36
N GLY A 63 -1.89 -23.79 16.80
CA GLY A 63 -1.38 -25.11 16.64
C GLY A 63 0.04 -24.90 16.16
N ASP A 64 0.93 -24.85 17.15
CA ASP A 64 2.27 -25.35 17.07
C ASP A 64 2.09 -26.82 16.71
N GLU A 65 1.70 -27.05 15.45
CA GLU A 65 1.44 -28.35 14.88
C GLU A 65 1.91 -28.29 13.42
N ILE A 66 3.25 -28.23 13.30
CA ILE A 66 4.04 -28.91 12.28
C ILE A 66 3.84 -28.44 10.82
N THR A 67 3.73 -27.14 10.56
CA THR A 67 3.87 -26.59 9.18
C THR A 67 4.86 -25.43 9.04
N GLU A 68 5.17 -24.71 10.12
CA GLU A 68 6.13 -23.60 10.07
C GLU A 68 7.60 -24.07 9.96
N PHE A 69 7.92 -25.26 10.47
CA PHE A 69 9.30 -25.80 10.49
C PHE A 69 9.88 -26.15 9.11
N ASN A 70 9.07 -26.22 8.07
CA ASN A 70 9.52 -26.56 6.71
C ASN A 70 9.44 -25.38 5.73
N LYS A 71 9.00 -24.20 6.19
CA LYS A 71 8.94 -23.01 5.33
C LYS A 71 10.30 -22.35 5.19
N CYS A 72 10.54 -21.81 4.01
CA CYS A 72 11.77 -21.12 3.68
C CYS A 72 11.68 -19.64 4.00
N LYS A 73 12.77 -19.08 4.53
CA LYS A 73 12.86 -17.67 4.86
C LYS A 73 13.37 -16.91 3.63
N VAL A 74 12.62 -15.94 3.13
CA VAL A 74 12.93 -15.24 1.88
C VAL A 74 12.52 -13.77 1.95
N ASN A 75 13.22 -12.91 1.20
CA ASN A 75 12.77 -11.53 1.00
C ASN A 75 11.57 -11.52 0.05
N ALA A 76 10.52 -10.76 0.38
CA ALA A 76 9.31 -10.67 -0.45
C ALA A 76 9.59 -10.24 -1.89
N VAL A 77 10.52 -9.30 -2.10
CA VAL A 77 10.95 -8.83 -3.43
C VAL A 77 11.62 -9.96 -4.21
N ASP A 78 12.50 -10.72 -3.56
CA ASP A 78 13.21 -11.86 -4.18
C ASP A 78 12.24 -13.00 -4.52
N LEU A 79 11.22 -13.23 -3.68
CA LEU A 79 10.19 -14.23 -3.94
C LEU A 79 9.35 -13.87 -5.17
N ILE A 80 8.93 -12.60 -5.29
CA ILE A 80 8.24 -12.10 -6.50
C ILE A 80 9.16 -12.23 -7.72
N GLY A 81 10.42 -11.84 -7.59
CA GLY A 81 11.41 -11.96 -8.67
C GLY A 81 11.60 -13.39 -9.15
N ALA A 82 11.68 -14.36 -8.22
CA ALA A 82 11.78 -15.77 -8.56
C ALA A 82 10.53 -16.28 -9.28
N TRP A 83 9.34 -15.86 -8.85
CA TRP A 83 8.08 -16.19 -9.54
C TRP A 83 8.03 -15.61 -10.96
N VAL A 84 8.48 -14.36 -11.14
CA VAL A 84 8.58 -13.71 -12.46
C VAL A 84 9.57 -14.43 -13.36
N ALA A 85 10.78 -14.71 -12.86
CA ALA A 85 11.84 -15.41 -13.60
C ALA A 85 11.44 -16.84 -13.99
N ALA A 86 10.57 -17.49 -13.21
CA ALA A 86 10.02 -18.80 -13.52
C ALA A 86 8.89 -18.77 -14.58
N GLY A 87 8.58 -17.60 -15.15
CA GLY A 87 7.51 -17.45 -16.14
C GLY A 87 6.11 -17.33 -15.54
N THR A 88 6.03 -16.81 -14.31
CA THR A 88 4.78 -16.48 -13.60
C THR A 88 3.76 -17.62 -13.54
N PRO A 89 4.11 -18.82 -13.03
CA PRO A 89 3.14 -19.92 -12.95
C PRO A 89 2.00 -19.57 -11.97
N GLU A 90 0.76 -19.83 -12.38
CA GLU A 90 -0.43 -19.64 -11.52
C GLU A 90 -0.63 -20.82 -10.55
N THR A 91 -0.53 -22.04 -11.05
CA THR A 91 -0.83 -23.26 -10.29
C THR A 91 0.38 -24.17 -10.08
N GLY A 92 1.42 -24.02 -10.90
CA GLY A 92 2.65 -24.78 -10.80
C GLY A 92 3.60 -24.22 -9.74
N PRO A 93 4.49 -25.06 -9.18
CA PRO A 93 5.53 -24.58 -8.30
C PRO A 93 6.58 -23.78 -9.08
N PHE A 94 7.21 -22.81 -8.42
CA PHE A 94 8.41 -22.14 -8.91
C PHE A 94 9.56 -22.28 -7.93
N PRO A 95 10.80 -22.48 -8.41
CA PRO A 95 11.96 -22.58 -7.55
C PRO A 95 12.38 -21.19 -7.04
N PHE A 96 12.86 -21.13 -5.80
CA PHE A 96 13.57 -19.97 -5.27
C PHE A 96 14.64 -20.41 -4.25
N THR A 97 15.53 -19.49 -3.88
CA THR A 97 16.57 -19.72 -2.88
C THR A 97 16.25 -18.94 -1.63
N ASP A 98 16.32 -19.60 -0.47
CA ASP A 98 16.10 -18.96 0.82
C ASP A 98 17.31 -18.09 1.23
N VAL A 99 17.15 -17.29 2.29
CA VAL A 99 18.23 -16.43 2.81
C VAL A 99 19.44 -17.21 3.35
N ASN A 100 19.30 -18.52 3.57
CA ASN A 100 20.37 -19.41 4.04
C ASN A 100 21.04 -20.19 2.88
N GLY A 101 20.59 -20.00 1.62
CA GLY A 101 21.10 -20.69 0.44
C GLY A 101 20.43 -22.04 0.13
N GLU A 102 19.35 -22.40 0.82
CA GLU A 102 18.60 -23.63 0.58
C GLU A 102 17.64 -23.49 -0.61
N SER A 103 17.42 -24.59 -1.32
CA SER A 103 16.49 -24.64 -2.45
C SER A 103 15.07 -24.89 -1.99
N CYS A 104 14.16 -24.04 -2.43
CA CYS A 104 12.76 -24.06 -2.02
C CYS A 104 11.84 -23.97 -3.23
N GLN A 105 10.59 -24.41 -3.04
CA GLN A 105 9.53 -24.28 -4.04
C GLN A 105 8.35 -23.53 -3.45
N GLY A 106 7.89 -22.51 -4.15
CA GLY A 106 6.73 -21.71 -3.79
C GLY A 106 5.62 -21.85 -4.84
N THR A 107 4.45 -21.30 -4.53
CA THR A 107 3.33 -21.20 -5.49
C THR A 107 2.74 -19.80 -5.47
N TYR A 108 1.94 -19.46 -6.48
CA TYR A 108 1.30 -18.13 -6.56
C TYR A 108 0.41 -17.81 -5.35
N ALA A 109 -0.09 -18.82 -4.63
CA ALA A 109 -0.83 -18.63 -3.38
C ALA A 109 -0.02 -17.86 -2.32
N GLU A 110 1.30 -17.84 -2.41
CA GLU A 110 2.20 -17.10 -1.52
C GLU A 110 2.57 -15.72 -2.07
N ILE A 111 2.41 -15.51 -3.37
CA ILE A 111 2.63 -14.22 -4.05
C ILE A 111 1.42 -13.31 -3.87
N GLN A 112 0.20 -13.83 -4.03
CA GLN A 112 -1.00 -12.99 -4.00
C GLN A 112 -1.20 -12.21 -2.71
N PRO A 113 -0.96 -12.78 -1.51
CA PRO A 113 -1.02 -12.03 -0.25
C PRO A 113 -0.11 -10.78 -0.25
N LEU A 114 1.02 -10.81 -0.96
CA LEU A 114 1.95 -9.68 -1.06
C LEU A 114 1.29 -8.42 -1.66
N PHE A 115 0.24 -8.58 -2.48
CA PHE A 115 -0.47 -7.45 -3.07
C PHE A 115 -1.75 -7.07 -2.29
N VAL A 116 -2.31 -8.00 -1.53
CA VAL A 116 -3.64 -7.87 -0.94
C VAL A 116 -3.59 -7.49 0.53
N GLU A 117 -2.63 -8.02 1.28
CA GLU A 117 -2.63 -7.89 2.73
C GLU A 117 -2.20 -6.49 3.20
N ASN A 118 -3.01 -5.92 4.09
CA ASN A 118 -2.66 -4.68 4.77
C ASN A 118 -1.54 -4.94 5.76
N SER A 119 -0.73 -3.90 5.98
CA SER A 119 0.36 -3.88 6.96
C SER A 119 1.46 -4.90 6.76
N LEU A 120 1.49 -5.60 5.62
CA LEU A 120 2.47 -6.61 5.30
C LEU A 120 3.85 -5.98 5.01
N TRP A 121 3.90 -5.02 4.09
CA TRP A 121 5.14 -4.34 3.70
C TRP A 121 5.66 -3.39 4.77
N LYS A 122 4.75 -2.69 5.46
CA LYS A 122 5.04 -1.77 6.57
C LYS A 122 3.89 -1.77 7.57
N PRO A 123 4.16 -1.64 8.88
CA PRO A 123 3.09 -1.46 9.86
C PRO A 123 2.17 -0.28 9.51
N GLY A 124 0.87 -0.52 9.43
CA GLY A 124 -0.14 0.49 9.11
C GLY A 124 -0.28 0.84 7.62
N ALA A 125 0.53 0.26 6.73
CA ALA A 125 0.36 0.46 5.30
C ALA A 125 -0.88 -0.26 4.77
N LEU A 126 -1.45 0.30 3.71
CA LEU A 126 -2.51 -0.35 2.94
C LEU A 126 -1.91 -1.41 2.01
N GLY A 127 -2.63 -2.51 1.81
CA GLY A 127 -2.35 -3.47 0.75
C GLY A 127 -2.54 -2.80 -0.61
N CYS A 128 -1.76 -3.21 -1.60
CA CYS A 128 -1.72 -2.59 -2.93
C CYS A 128 -3.12 -2.52 -3.57
N THR A 129 -3.95 -3.54 -3.36
CA THR A 129 -5.33 -3.62 -3.87
C THR A 129 -6.27 -2.55 -3.31
N SER A 130 -5.91 -1.86 -2.24
CA SER A 130 -6.70 -0.73 -1.72
C SER A 130 -6.80 0.41 -2.74
N CYS A 131 -5.79 0.57 -3.59
CA CYS A 131 -5.76 1.57 -4.66
C CYS A 131 -5.70 0.94 -6.06
N HIS A 132 -5.16 -0.27 -6.21
CA HIS A 132 -4.99 -0.97 -7.48
C HIS A 132 -5.97 -2.14 -7.62
N ASN A 133 -7.21 -1.81 -7.96
CA ASN A 133 -8.30 -2.76 -8.17
C ASN A 133 -9.20 -2.35 -9.35
N ALA A 134 -10.10 -3.25 -9.77
CA ALA A 134 -11.03 -3.02 -10.87
C ALA A 134 -11.94 -1.79 -10.67
N ASP A 135 -12.43 -1.56 -9.44
CA ASP A 135 -13.36 -0.47 -9.13
C ASP A 135 -12.72 0.92 -9.25
N LEU A 136 -11.39 0.99 -9.10
CA LEU A 136 -10.61 2.21 -9.15
C LEU A 136 -9.79 2.37 -10.44
N THR A 137 -10.13 1.64 -11.51
CA THR A 137 -9.40 1.63 -12.80
C THR A 137 -8.95 3.02 -13.26
N ASP A 138 -9.83 4.02 -13.32
CA ASP A 138 -9.44 5.35 -13.82
C ASP A 138 -8.39 6.05 -12.93
N ARG A 139 -8.46 5.82 -11.61
CA ARG A 139 -7.53 6.39 -10.62
C ARG A 139 -6.23 5.60 -10.53
N SER A 140 -6.31 4.29 -10.67
CA SER A 140 -5.16 3.37 -10.64
C SER A 140 -4.41 3.31 -11.98
N LYS A 141 -4.83 4.11 -12.97
CA LYS A 141 -4.34 4.04 -14.35
C LYS A 141 -4.52 2.64 -14.94
N GLY A 142 -5.62 1.97 -14.66
CA GLY A 142 -5.96 0.65 -15.19
C GLY A 142 -5.14 -0.49 -14.61
N LEU A 143 -4.45 -0.25 -13.48
CA LEU A 143 -3.75 -1.28 -12.73
C LEU A 143 -4.69 -1.94 -11.72
N ASP A 144 -4.72 -3.26 -11.75
CA ASP A 144 -5.49 -4.10 -10.84
C ASP A 144 -4.59 -5.27 -10.40
N LEU A 145 -4.40 -5.41 -9.08
CA LEU A 145 -3.54 -6.42 -8.46
C LEU A 145 -4.36 -7.45 -7.67
N SER A 146 -5.70 -7.44 -7.81
CA SER A 146 -6.60 -8.25 -7.01
C SER A 146 -6.65 -9.73 -7.40
N SER A 147 -6.14 -10.08 -8.59
CA SER A 147 -6.08 -11.46 -9.09
C SER A 147 -4.91 -11.68 -10.04
N TYR A 148 -4.58 -12.95 -10.29
CA TYR A 148 -3.53 -13.36 -11.22
C TYR A 148 -3.74 -12.78 -12.61
N ASP A 149 -4.93 -12.99 -13.17
CA ASP A 149 -5.29 -12.49 -14.49
C ASP A 149 -5.18 -10.95 -14.55
N ALA A 150 -5.60 -10.25 -13.51
CA ALA A 150 -5.53 -8.80 -13.45
C ALA A 150 -4.08 -8.28 -13.44
N VAL A 151 -3.18 -8.95 -12.70
CA VAL A 151 -1.75 -8.65 -12.70
C VAL A 151 -1.16 -8.84 -14.09
N LEU A 152 -1.48 -9.96 -14.77
CA LEU A 152 -0.99 -10.24 -16.13
C LEU A 152 -1.56 -9.33 -17.22
N LEU A 153 -2.72 -8.73 -16.99
CA LEU A 153 -3.29 -7.72 -17.88
C LEU A 153 -2.52 -6.39 -17.81
N GLY A 154 -1.84 -6.13 -16.70
CA GLY A 154 -0.97 -4.98 -16.54
C GLY A 154 -1.71 -3.65 -16.32
N SER A 155 -0.98 -2.54 -16.50
CA SER A 155 -1.46 -1.18 -16.26
C SER A 155 -1.84 -0.44 -17.55
N ARG A 156 -2.27 0.81 -17.46
CA ARG A 156 -2.71 1.70 -18.56
C ARG A 156 -3.89 1.17 -19.37
N ARG A 157 -4.69 0.30 -18.77
CA ARG A 157 -5.92 -0.22 -19.36
C ARG A 157 -7.08 0.77 -19.17
N VAL A 158 -8.05 0.69 -20.08
CA VAL A 158 -9.34 1.37 -19.93
C VAL A 158 -10.30 0.49 -19.11
N ALA A 159 -11.24 1.12 -18.40
CA ALA A 159 -12.21 0.42 -17.57
C ALA A 159 -12.98 -0.65 -18.38
N GLY A 160 -13.09 -1.85 -17.84
CA GLY A 160 -13.77 -2.99 -18.47
C GLY A 160 -13.02 -3.66 -19.63
N SER A 161 -11.79 -3.24 -19.94
CA SER A 161 -10.98 -3.89 -20.97
C SER A 161 -10.32 -5.17 -20.48
N THR A 162 -10.45 -6.22 -21.30
CA THR A 162 -9.71 -7.49 -21.19
C THR A 162 -8.43 -7.52 -22.01
N SER A 163 -8.10 -6.42 -22.72
CA SER A 163 -6.86 -6.32 -23.47
C SER A 163 -5.69 -6.01 -22.54
N LYS A 164 -4.54 -6.63 -22.78
CA LYS A 164 -3.29 -6.32 -22.06
C LYS A 164 -2.90 -4.86 -22.29
N GLY A 165 -2.48 -4.20 -21.23
CA GLY A 165 -1.89 -2.87 -21.26
C GLY A 165 -0.38 -2.92 -21.14
N ASN A 166 0.19 -1.99 -20.38
CA ASN A 166 1.63 -1.99 -20.08
C ASN A 166 1.96 -3.12 -19.12
N ASP A 167 2.91 -3.96 -19.54
CA ASP A 167 3.40 -5.07 -18.73
C ASP A 167 4.04 -4.58 -17.42
N LEU A 168 3.77 -5.31 -16.35
CA LEU A 168 4.27 -5.02 -15.01
C LEU A 168 5.51 -5.83 -14.67
N LEU A 169 5.70 -6.98 -15.34
CA LEU A 169 6.60 -8.06 -14.92
C LEU A 169 7.84 -8.18 -15.83
N GLY A 170 8.11 -7.15 -16.66
CA GLY A 170 9.31 -7.05 -17.49
C GLY A 170 9.47 -8.16 -18.52
N ASN A 171 8.38 -8.79 -18.96
CA ASN A 171 8.36 -9.98 -19.82
C ASN A 171 9.22 -11.15 -19.28
N GLY A 172 9.32 -11.28 -17.95
CA GLY A 172 10.11 -12.31 -17.28
C GLY A 172 11.50 -11.84 -16.84
N ASP A 173 11.93 -10.63 -17.22
CA ASP A 173 13.09 -9.96 -16.66
C ASP A 173 12.64 -9.11 -15.46
N TRP A 174 12.96 -9.57 -14.25
CA TRP A 174 12.46 -8.97 -13.02
C TRP A 174 13.02 -7.56 -12.80
N GLU A 175 14.32 -7.38 -13.02
CA GLU A 175 15.02 -6.11 -12.81
C GLU A 175 14.58 -5.03 -13.81
N GLU A 176 14.15 -5.42 -15.02
CA GLU A 176 13.54 -4.51 -16.01
C GLU A 176 12.04 -4.25 -15.76
N SER A 177 11.44 -4.90 -14.77
CA SER A 177 10.01 -4.80 -14.52
C SER A 177 9.61 -3.47 -13.86
N VAL A 178 8.39 -2.99 -14.18
CA VAL A 178 7.83 -1.80 -13.55
C VAL A 178 7.62 -2.04 -12.05
N LEU A 179 7.23 -3.25 -11.66
CA LEU A 179 6.99 -3.61 -10.27
C LEU A 179 8.28 -3.56 -9.45
N TYR A 180 9.41 -4.06 -9.97
CA TYR A 180 10.73 -3.91 -9.34
C TYR A 180 11.09 -2.44 -9.14
N GLY A 181 10.84 -1.59 -10.16
CA GLY A 181 11.04 -0.16 -10.06
C GLY A 181 10.28 0.49 -8.91
N VAL A 182 9.05 0.04 -8.61
CA VAL A 182 8.27 0.56 -7.48
C VAL A 182 8.79 0.03 -6.15
N LEU A 183 8.98 -1.30 -6.04
CA LEU A 183 9.33 -1.95 -4.77
C LEU A 183 10.77 -1.65 -4.31
N VAL A 184 11.69 -1.52 -5.26
CA VAL A 184 13.13 -1.38 -4.97
C VAL A 184 13.62 0.06 -5.17
N ASN A 185 13.26 0.69 -6.29
CA ASN A 185 13.82 2.00 -6.63
C ASN A 185 13.02 3.18 -6.03
N GLN A 186 11.76 2.96 -5.66
CA GLN A 186 10.87 4.03 -5.21
C GLN A 186 10.41 3.90 -3.76
N GLY A 187 10.80 2.86 -3.01
CA GLY A 187 10.59 2.68 -1.56
C GLY A 187 9.14 2.77 -1.08
N LEU A 188 8.69 1.87 -0.19
CA LEU A 188 7.30 1.92 0.31
C LEU A 188 7.18 2.74 1.60
N VAL A 189 6.07 3.48 1.68
CA VAL A 189 5.61 4.22 2.87
C VAL A 189 4.12 3.91 3.10
N PRO A 190 3.54 4.15 4.29
CA PRO A 190 2.13 3.84 4.55
C PRO A 190 1.15 4.47 3.55
N GLU A 191 1.49 5.64 3.01
CA GLU A 191 0.68 6.39 2.04
C GLU A 191 0.90 5.95 0.57
N GLY A 192 1.81 5.00 0.30
CA GLY A 192 2.15 4.54 -1.04
C GLY A 192 3.66 4.32 -1.22
N HIS A 193 4.29 5.10 -2.10
CA HIS A 193 5.72 5.02 -2.38
C HIS A 193 6.39 6.39 -2.36
N SER A 194 7.68 6.45 -2.01
CA SER A 194 8.47 7.67 -1.94
C SER A 194 9.94 7.41 -2.28
N ALA A 195 10.47 8.12 -3.28
CA ALA A 195 11.87 7.95 -3.72
C ALA A 195 12.91 8.25 -2.64
N ASP A 196 12.52 8.95 -1.57
CA ASP A 196 13.36 9.23 -0.41
C ASP A 196 13.35 8.08 0.64
N ALA A 197 12.46 7.10 0.48
CA ALA A 197 12.38 5.94 1.35
C ALA A 197 13.33 4.82 0.85
N PRO A 198 14.04 4.14 1.77
CA PRO A 198 14.85 3.00 1.40
C PRO A 198 13.97 1.83 0.91
N ALA A 199 14.55 0.97 0.07
CA ALA A 199 13.91 -0.28 -0.33
C ALA A 199 13.54 -1.12 0.90
N ASP A 200 12.39 -1.78 0.83
CA ASP A 200 11.91 -2.61 1.93
C ASP A 200 12.60 -3.97 1.98
N VAL A 201 12.98 -4.36 3.20
CA VAL A 201 13.51 -5.68 3.49
C VAL A 201 12.45 -6.42 4.31
N LEU A 202 11.36 -6.81 3.63
CA LEU A 202 10.33 -7.66 4.21
C LEU A 202 10.80 -9.11 4.08
N ILE A 203 11.12 -9.72 5.22
CA ILE A 203 11.43 -11.15 5.28
C ILE A 203 10.19 -11.92 5.74
N LEU A 204 9.84 -12.96 5.01
CA LEU A 204 8.68 -13.81 5.27
C LEU A 204 9.03 -15.29 5.14
N PHE A 205 8.11 -16.14 5.61
CA PHE A 205 8.20 -17.59 5.50
C PHE A 205 7.27 -18.08 4.40
N ALA A 206 7.86 -18.58 3.30
CA ALA A 206 7.15 -19.09 2.13
C ALA A 206 7.80 -20.37 1.62
N GLY A 207 7.05 -21.09 0.81
CA GLY A 207 7.42 -22.32 0.14
C GLY A 207 7.71 -23.47 1.08
N GLU A 208 8.19 -24.54 0.46
CA GLU A 208 8.68 -25.73 1.14
C GLU A 208 10.09 -26.04 0.66
N LYS A 209 10.93 -26.54 1.58
CA LYS A 209 12.29 -26.98 1.25
C LYS A 209 12.24 -28.19 0.30
N VAL A 210 13.02 -28.14 -0.77
CA VAL A 210 13.16 -29.29 -1.67
C VAL A 210 14.17 -30.25 -1.06
N VAL A 211 13.69 -31.37 -0.53
CA VAL A 211 14.58 -32.47 -0.12
C VAL A 211 15.15 -33.08 -1.39
N VAL A 212 16.41 -32.79 -1.69
CA VAL A 212 17.14 -33.47 -2.77
C VAL A 212 17.37 -34.90 -2.29
N GLU A 213 16.51 -35.83 -2.70
CA GLU A 213 16.75 -37.26 -2.51
C GLU A 213 18.04 -37.59 -3.28
N ALA A 214 19.13 -37.81 -2.54
CA ALA A 214 20.40 -38.22 -3.09
C ALA A 214 20.17 -39.53 -3.84
N THR A 215 20.09 -39.45 -5.18
CA THR A 215 20.01 -40.63 -6.03
C THR A 215 21.28 -41.43 -5.77
N SER A 216 21.15 -42.56 -5.08
CA SER A 216 22.27 -43.44 -4.80
C SER A 216 22.89 -43.86 -6.13
N THR A 217 24.15 -43.49 -6.32
CA THR A 217 24.96 -43.98 -7.44
C THR A 217 24.97 -45.51 -7.35
N PRO A 218 24.52 -46.27 -8.37
CA PRO A 218 24.64 -47.71 -8.33
C PRO A 218 26.13 -48.03 -8.42
N ALA A 219 26.65 -48.69 -7.39
CA ALA A 219 27.99 -49.25 -7.40
C ALA A 219 28.10 -50.25 -8.57
N GLN A 220 29.01 -49.96 -9.51
CA GLN A 220 29.58 -50.98 -10.40
C GLN A 220 30.85 -51.54 -9.79
#